data_AF-A0A8S0VAN9-F1
#
_entry.id   AF-A0A8S0VAN9-F1
#
_cell.length_a   1.000
_cell.length_b   1.000
_cell.length_c   1.000
_cell.angle_alpha   90.00
_cell.angle_beta   90.00
_cell.angle_gamma   90.00
#
_symmetry.space_group_name_H-M   'P 1'
#
loop_
_entity.id
_entity.type
_entity.pdbx_description
1 polymer ?
#
loop_
_entity_poly.entity_id
_entity_poly.type
_entity_poly.pdbx_seq_one_letter_code
_entity_poly.pdbx_strand_id
1 'polypeptide(L)'
;MVVHILAHRDATQHAFIEQEYKAMYSEELRERLALELGGDVKKAILLWMPDPASRDAAIFRNALSGDKIDLKAATEAVKSETSRRFKFTILTILRCAENPGKYFDKVLQKAMKGMGTDDTTLTRVMVTRAEIDIH
;
A
#
# COMPACT_ATOMS: atom_id res chain seq x y z
N MET A 1 -23.91 -11.06 17.17
CA MET A 1 -22.85 -10.04 17.32
C MET A 1 -22.64 -9.35 15.98
N VAL A 2 -22.60 -8.01 15.95
CA VAL A 2 -22.58 -7.18 14.71
C VAL A 2 -21.53 -7.61 13.67
N VAL A 3 -20.38 -8.10 14.15
CA VAL A 3 -19.28 -8.65 13.34
C VAL A 3 -19.74 -9.78 12.42
N HIS A 4 -20.59 -10.70 12.89
CA HIS A 4 -21.07 -11.82 12.07
C HIS A 4 -21.96 -11.36 10.91
N ILE A 5 -22.71 -10.27 11.10
CA ILE A 5 -23.59 -9.72 10.07
C ILE A 5 -22.76 -9.00 9.00
N LEU A 6 -21.79 -8.19 9.42
CA LEU A 6 -20.89 -7.49 8.51
C LEU A 6 -19.97 -8.45 7.76
N ALA A 7 -19.61 -9.57 8.38
CA ALA A 7 -18.63 -10.50 7.82
C ALA A 7 -19.08 -11.22 6.55
N HIS A 8 -20.38 -11.32 6.33
CA HIS A 8 -20.97 -11.99 5.17
C HIS A 8 -21.38 -11.01 4.07
N ARG A 9 -20.90 -9.76 4.13
CA ARG A 9 -21.30 -8.69 3.21
C ARG A 9 -20.12 -8.10 2.44
N ASP A 10 -20.39 -7.65 1.22
CA ASP A 10 -19.42 -6.98 0.36
C ASP A 10 -19.36 -5.47 0.61
N ALA A 11 -18.38 -4.79 0.01
CA ALA A 11 -18.16 -3.36 0.21
C ALA A 11 -19.34 -2.48 -0.27
N THR A 12 -20.08 -2.91 -1.29
CA THR A 12 -21.27 -2.20 -1.77
C THR A 12 -22.39 -2.32 -0.74
N GLN A 13 -22.61 -3.52 -0.21
CA GLN A 13 -23.56 -3.77 0.86
C GLN A 13 -23.19 -3.04 2.15
N HIS A 14 -21.90 -2.95 2.49
CA HIS A 14 -21.42 -2.12 3.60
C HIS A 14 -21.75 -0.66 3.39
N ALA A 15 -21.53 -0.11 2.19
CA ALA A 15 -21.89 1.27 1.87
C ALA A 15 -23.40 1.54 2.03
N PHE A 16 -24.26 0.62 1.58
CA PHE A 16 -25.70 0.74 1.79
C PHE A 16 -26.08 0.71 3.28
N ILE A 17 -25.48 -0.19 4.06
CA ILE A 17 -25.72 -0.24 5.50
C ILE A 17 -25.28 1.06 6.19
N GLU A 18 -24.13 1.62 5.81
CA GLU A 18 -23.65 2.90 6.35
C GLU A 18 -24.63 4.03 6.05
N GLN A 19 -25.14 4.10 4.82
CA GLN A 19 -26.12 5.10 4.42
C GLN A 19 -27.44 4.95 5.20
N GLU A 20 -27.98 3.74 5.30
CA GLU A 20 -29.23 3.47 6.01
C GLU A 20 -29.10 3.72 7.53
N TYR A 21 -27.97 3.32 8.13
CA TYR A 21 -27.69 3.58 9.54
C TYR A 21 -27.63 5.08 9.81
N LYS A 22 -26.93 5.83 8.95
CA LYS A 22 -26.84 7.29 9.04
C LYS A 22 -28.23 7.95 8.90
N ALA A 23 -29.07 7.44 8.01
CA ALA A 23 -30.44 7.95 7.83
C ALA A 23 -31.34 7.71 9.05
N MET A 24 -31.25 6.53 9.67
CA MET A 24 -32.08 6.17 10.83
C MET A 24 -31.62 6.82 12.14
N TYR A 25 -30.31 6.90 12.36
CA TYR A 25 -29.75 7.25 13.66
C TYR A 25 -29.01 8.60 13.69
N SER A 26 -28.81 9.25 12.53
CA SER A 26 -28.02 10.49 12.41
C SER A 26 -26.59 10.39 12.96
N GLU A 27 -26.05 9.18 13.01
CA GLU A 27 -24.70 8.85 13.50
C GLU A 27 -23.95 8.05 12.42
N GLU A 28 -22.62 8.17 12.37
CA GLU A 28 -21.78 7.37 11.49
C GLU A 28 -21.55 5.97 12.07
N LEU A 29 -21.94 4.92 11.32
CA LEU A 29 -21.76 3.53 11.77
C LEU A 29 -20.30 3.21 12.12
N ARG A 30 -19.34 3.78 11.39
CA ARG A 30 -17.91 3.58 11.65
C ARG A 30 -17.49 4.11 13.02
N GLU A 31 -18.01 5.27 13.41
CA GLU A 31 -17.70 5.88 14.72
C GLU A 31 -18.28 5.02 15.83
N ARG A 32 -19.52 4.55 15.65
CA ARG A 32 -20.17 3.65 16.59
C ARG A 32 -19.37 2.35 16.78
N LEU A 33 -18.99 1.70 15.68
CA LEU A 33 -18.16 0.50 15.71
C LEU A 33 -16.79 0.77 16.36
N ALA A 34 -16.22 1.96 16.13
CA ALA A 34 -14.96 2.37 16.73
C ALA A 34 -15.06 2.58 18.26
N LEU A 35 -16.24 2.88 18.80
CA LEU A 35 -16.49 3.00 20.24
C LEU A 35 -16.77 1.65 20.90
N GLU A 36 -17.43 0.74 20.20
CA GLU A 36 -17.83 -0.58 20.74
C GLU A 36 -16.71 -1.64 20.63
N LEU A 37 -15.80 -1.50 19.68
CA LEU A 37 -14.73 -2.47 19.43
C LEU A 37 -13.39 -1.97 19.97
N GLY A 38 -12.60 -2.90 20.50
CA GLY A 38 -11.24 -2.64 20.99
C GLY A 38 -10.15 -3.32 20.15
N GLY A 39 -8.93 -2.82 20.28
CA GLY A 39 -7.71 -3.48 19.79
C GLY A 39 -7.71 -3.80 18.29
N ASP A 40 -7.27 -5.00 17.94
CA ASP A 40 -7.10 -5.42 16.55
C ASP A 40 -8.42 -5.72 15.84
N VAL A 41 -9.47 -6.09 16.57
CA VAL A 41 -10.80 -6.31 16.01
C VAL A 41 -11.37 -5.01 15.46
N LYS A 42 -11.22 -3.91 16.20
CA LYS A 42 -11.59 -2.56 15.73
C LYS A 42 -10.87 -2.22 14.42
N LYS A 43 -9.55 -2.41 14.37
CA LYS A 43 -8.75 -2.13 13.17
C LYS A 43 -9.20 -2.98 11.98
N ALA A 44 -9.42 -4.28 12.18
CA ALA A 44 -9.85 -5.19 11.14
C ALA A 44 -11.20 -4.80 10.53
N ILE A 45 -12.18 -4.47 11.38
CA ILE A 45 -13.51 -4.06 10.92
C ILE A 45 -13.45 -2.71 10.20
N LEU A 46 -12.76 -1.71 10.76
CA LEU A 46 -12.65 -0.39 10.12
C LEU A 46 -11.90 -0.43 8.78
N LEU A 47 -10.93 -1.34 8.62
CA LEU A 47 -10.26 -1.56 7.34
C LEU A 47 -11.12 -2.34 6.34
N TRP A 48 -12.03 -3.20 6.80
CA TRP A 48 -12.90 -3.99 5.92
C TRP A 48 -14.02 -3.16 5.28
N MET A 49 -14.66 -2.28 6.03
CA MET A 49 -15.80 -1.47 5.56
C MET A 49 -15.57 -0.68 4.25
N PRO A 50 -14.42 -0.01 4.02
CA PRO A 50 -14.16 0.68 2.76
C PRO A 50 -13.98 -0.27 1.57
N ASP A 51 -14.23 0.26 0.37
CA ASP A 51 -13.90 -0.41 -0.89
C ASP A 51 -12.38 -0.71 -0.97
N PRO A 52 -11.96 -1.67 -1.82
CA PRO A 52 -10.56 -2.06 -1.94
C PRO A 52 -9.58 -0.90 -2.13
N ALA A 53 -9.91 0.09 -2.97
CA ALA A 53 -9.02 1.21 -3.24
C ALA A 53 -8.85 2.11 -2.02
N SER A 54 -9.96 2.45 -1.36
CA SER A 54 -9.93 3.24 -0.12
C SER A 54 -9.21 2.51 1.02
N ARG A 55 -9.41 1.19 1.15
CA ARG A 55 -8.72 0.35 2.15
C ARG A 55 -7.22 0.36 1.91
N ASP A 56 -6.80 0.11 0.68
CA ASP A 56 -5.39 -0.01 0.35
C ASP A 56 -4.68 1.35 0.47
N ALA A 57 -5.34 2.45 0.12
CA ALA A 57 -4.85 3.80 0.41
C ALA A 57 -4.67 4.06 1.92
N ALA A 58 -5.60 3.59 2.75
CA ALA A 58 -5.47 3.69 4.21
C ALA A 58 -4.30 2.84 4.75
N ILE A 59 -4.14 1.60 4.25
CA ILE A 59 -3.01 0.73 4.60
C ILE A 59 -1.70 1.42 4.19
N PHE A 60 -1.61 1.94 2.98
CA PHE A 60 -0.44 2.65 2.48
C PHE A 60 -0.10 3.87 3.34
N ARG A 61 -1.09 4.71 3.66
CA ARG A 61 -0.89 5.87 4.54
C ARG A 61 -0.39 5.45 5.91
N ASN A 62 -1.01 4.45 6.53
CA ASN A 62 -0.65 3.98 7.86
C ASN A 62 0.76 3.36 7.88
N ALA A 63 1.12 2.63 6.82
CA ALA A 63 2.44 2.05 6.64
C ALA A 63 3.55 3.12 6.55
N LEU A 64 3.24 4.31 6.01
CA LEU A 64 4.18 5.42 5.89
C LEU A 64 4.16 6.41 7.07
N SER A 65 3.05 6.48 7.82
CA SER A 65 2.85 7.47 8.89
C SER A 65 3.23 6.97 10.29
N GLY A 66 3.63 5.69 10.42
CA GLY A 66 4.03 5.09 11.68
C GLY A 66 5.43 5.51 12.14
N ASP A 67 5.73 5.25 13.42
CA ASP A 67 7.06 5.46 14.03
C ASP A 67 8.16 4.63 13.33
N LYS A 68 7.74 3.51 12.72
CA LYS A 68 8.53 2.72 11.78
C LYS A 68 7.76 2.60 10.47
N ILE A 69 8.46 2.83 9.36
CA ILE A 69 7.90 2.65 8.02
C ILE A 69 7.76 1.15 7.75
N ASP A 70 6.54 0.67 7.51
CA ASP A 70 6.27 -0.70 7.07
C ASP A 70 6.30 -0.79 5.55
N LEU A 71 7.51 -0.94 5.01
CA LEU A 71 7.73 -1.02 3.56
C LEU A 71 7.05 -2.24 2.93
N LYS A 72 6.79 -3.31 3.69
CA LYS A 72 6.10 -4.50 3.20
C LYS A 72 4.61 -4.21 3.02
N ALA A 73 3.96 -3.65 4.02
CA ALA A 73 2.56 -3.25 3.93
C ALA A 73 2.33 -2.21 2.81
N ALA A 74 3.22 -1.21 2.71
CA ALA A 74 3.17 -0.21 1.64
C ALA A 74 3.32 -0.85 0.24
N THR A 75 4.22 -1.82 0.09
CA THR A 75 4.44 -2.53 -1.17
C THR A 75 3.22 -3.32 -1.62
N GLU A 76 2.53 -4.00 -0.69
CA GLU A 76 1.35 -4.79 -1.04
C GLU A 76 0.16 -3.90 -1.41
N ALA A 77 -0.09 -2.81 -0.67
CA ALA A 77 -1.15 -1.84 -0.99
C ALA A 77 -0.97 -1.19 -2.38
N VAL A 78 0.27 -0.97 -2.81
CA VAL A 78 0.55 -0.43 -4.16
C VAL A 78 0.31 -1.49 -5.24
N LYS A 79 0.58 -2.76 -4.94
CA LYS A 79 0.49 -3.83 -5.95
C LYS A 79 -0.94 -4.14 -6.35
N SER A 80 -1.91 -4.01 -5.44
CA SER A 80 -3.33 -4.29 -5.66
C SER A 80 -4.00 -3.19 -6.49
N GLU A 81 -3.68 -1.92 -6.23
CA GLU A 81 -4.45 -0.79 -6.77
C GLU A 81 -3.87 -0.16 -8.03
N THR A 82 -2.56 -0.21 -8.22
CA THR A 82 -1.90 0.59 -9.26
C THR A 82 -1.50 -0.24 -10.47
N SER A 83 -1.60 0.35 -11.65
CA SER A 83 -1.20 -0.31 -12.90
C SER A 83 -0.01 0.39 -13.56
N ARG A 84 0.71 -0.38 -14.39
CA ARG A 84 1.73 0.12 -15.33
C ARG A 84 2.77 1.03 -14.66
N ARG A 85 2.95 2.24 -15.21
CA ARG A 85 4.03 3.16 -14.82
C ARG A 85 3.88 3.68 -13.40
N PHE A 86 2.67 3.95 -12.94
CA PHE A 86 2.46 4.48 -11.59
C PHE A 86 2.87 3.48 -10.52
N LYS A 87 2.47 2.21 -10.67
CA LYS A 87 2.94 1.09 -9.84
C LYS A 87 4.45 0.99 -9.81
N PHE A 88 5.06 1.03 -10.99
CA PHE A 88 6.51 0.92 -11.12
C PHE A 88 7.23 2.06 -10.40
N THR A 89 6.76 3.31 -10.54
CA THR A 89 7.35 4.48 -9.90
C THR A 89 7.29 4.37 -8.38
N ILE A 90 6.12 4.07 -7.80
CA ILE A 90 5.99 3.99 -6.33
C ILE A 90 6.82 2.82 -5.78
N LEU A 91 6.79 1.64 -6.42
CA LEU A 91 7.60 0.51 -5.99
C LEU A 91 9.11 0.77 -6.09
N THR A 92 9.52 1.62 -7.03
CA THR A 92 10.93 2.06 -7.14
C THR A 92 11.30 2.93 -5.96
N ILE A 93 10.47 3.91 -5.61
CA ILE A 93 10.68 4.78 -4.44
C ILE A 93 10.79 3.96 -3.16
N LEU A 94 9.86 3.01 -2.92
CA LEU A 94 9.89 2.16 -1.73
C LEU A 94 11.17 1.30 -1.65
N ARG A 95 11.64 0.76 -2.78
CA ARG A 95 12.88 -0.03 -2.82
C ARG A 95 14.12 0.81 -2.56
N CYS A 96 14.16 2.03 -3.11
CA CYS A 96 15.25 2.96 -2.82
C CYS A 96 15.22 3.38 -1.34
N ALA A 97 14.05 3.61 -0.75
CA ALA A 97 13.92 3.89 0.67
C ALA A 97 14.36 2.70 1.56
N GLU A 98 14.14 1.46 1.10
CA GLU A 98 14.57 0.25 1.80
C GLU A 98 16.10 0.09 1.77
N ASN A 99 16.67 0.08 0.56
CA ASN A 99 18.10 -0.11 0.34
C ASN A 99 18.46 0.34 -1.09
N PRO A 100 19.05 1.54 -1.26
CA PRO A 100 19.45 2.05 -2.57
C PRO A 100 20.43 1.15 -3.30
N GLY A 101 21.49 0.68 -2.63
CA GLY A 101 22.53 -0.16 -3.23
C GLY A 101 21.94 -1.45 -3.80
N LYS A 102 21.15 -2.18 -3.00
CA LYS A 102 20.45 -3.40 -3.44
C LYS A 102 19.48 -3.16 -4.58
N TYR A 103 18.85 -1.98 -4.64
CA TYR A 103 18.01 -1.61 -5.77
C TYR A 103 18.85 -1.43 -7.04
N PHE A 104 19.92 -0.62 -6.99
CA PHE A 104 20.76 -0.35 -8.15
C PHE A 104 21.55 -1.57 -8.60
N ASP A 105 21.99 -2.45 -7.70
CA ASP A 105 22.57 -3.77 -8.04
C ASP A 105 21.62 -4.59 -8.92
N LYS A 106 20.34 -4.64 -8.55
CA LYS A 106 19.33 -5.36 -9.34
C LYS A 106 19.08 -4.68 -10.69
N VAL A 107 19.17 -3.35 -10.76
CA VAL A 107 19.05 -2.61 -12.03
C VAL A 107 20.22 -2.95 -12.95
N LEU A 108 21.45 -2.91 -12.43
CA LEU A 108 22.67 -3.26 -13.16
C LEU A 108 22.64 -4.71 -13.64
N GLN A 109 22.30 -5.65 -12.77
CA GLN A 109 22.17 -7.06 -13.14
C GLN A 109 21.16 -7.26 -14.27
N LYS A 110 20.00 -6.59 -14.21
CA LYS A 110 19.00 -6.67 -15.27
C LYS A 110 19.48 -6.07 -16.59
N ALA A 111 20.22 -4.97 -16.54
CA ALA A 111 20.80 -4.34 -17.73
C ALA A 111 21.83 -5.24 -18.44
N MET A 112 22.49 -6.14 -17.70
CA MET A 112 23.54 -7.04 -18.21
C MET A 112 23.09 -8.48 -18.50
N LYS A 113 21.90 -8.91 -18.05
CA LYS A 113 21.46 -10.32 -18.10
C LYS A 113 20.91 -10.77 -19.48
N GLY A 114 20.66 -9.85 -20.40
CA GLY A 114 20.03 -10.12 -21.70
C GLY A 114 20.99 -10.54 -22.82
N MET A 115 20.45 -10.75 -24.02
CA MET A 115 21.26 -10.82 -25.23
C MET A 115 21.68 -9.39 -25.59
N GLY A 116 22.91 -9.02 -25.22
CA GLY A 116 23.40 -7.64 -25.25
C GLY A 116 23.18 -6.90 -23.93
N THR A 117 23.59 -5.63 -23.90
CA THR A 117 23.57 -4.78 -22.70
C THR A 117 22.64 -3.60 -22.93
N ASP A 118 21.80 -3.26 -21.94
CA ASP A 118 21.10 -1.97 -21.94
C ASP A 118 22.08 -0.86 -21.52
N ASP A 119 22.90 -0.41 -22.49
CA ASP A 119 23.96 0.56 -22.28
C ASP A 119 23.44 1.91 -21.75
N THR A 120 22.20 2.28 -22.09
CA THR A 120 21.58 3.51 -21.59
C THR A 120 21.32 3.41 -20.09
N THR A 121 20.73 2.30 -19.63
CA THR A 121 20.50 2.08 -18.20
C THR A 121 21.82 1.91 -17.45
N LEU A 122 22.75 1.12 -18.01
CA LEU A 122 24.06 0.87 -17.41
C LEU A 122 24.85 2.16 -17.21
N THR A 123 25.06 2.93 -18.29
CA THR A 123 25.81 4.19 -18.25
C THR A 123 25.18 5.18 -17.27
N ARG A 124 23.85 5.33 -17.31
CA ARG A 124 23.14 6.23 -16.40
C ARG A 124 23.36 5.86 -14.93
N VAL A 125 23.23 4.58 -14.57
CA VAL A 125 23.41 4.16 -13.17
C VAL A 125 24.86 4.35 -12.73
N MET A 126 25.82 3.93 -13.55
CA MET A 126 27.25 4.08 -13.24
C MET A 126 27.62 5.56 -13.03
N VAL A 127 27.24 6.44 -13.97
CA VAL A 127 27.57 7.87 -13.88
C VAL A 127 26.90 8.56 -12.68
N THR A 128 25.65 8.21 -12.37
CA THR A 128 24.90 8.91 -11.29
C THR A 128 25.15 8.37 -9.89
N ARG A 129 25.74 7.18 -9.75
CA ARG A 129 25.94 6.50 -8.45
C ARG A 129 27.39 6.23 -8.06
N ALA A 130 28.35 6.37 -8.98
CA ALA A 130 29.78 6.11 -8.74
C ALA A 130 30.34 6.84 -7.50
N GLU A 131 29.94 8.09 -7.28
CA GLU A 131 30.44 8.90 -6.16
C GLU A 131 29.53 8.84 -4.91
N ILE A 132 28.41 8.10 -4.96
CA ILE A 132 27.42 8.08 -3.89
C ILE A 132 27.46 6.78 -3.10
N ASP A 133 27.33 5.63 -3.78
CA ASP A 133 27.15 4.34 -3.13
C ASP A 133 27.63 3.12 -3.93
N ILE A 134 28.19 3.31 -5.13
CA ILE A 134 28.85 2.23 -5.90
C ILE A 134 30.34 2.22 -5.55
N HIS A 135 30.72 1.42 -4.56
CA HIS A 135 32.11 1.19 -4.15
C HIS A 135 32.34 -0.29 -3.84
#